data_AF-A0A6B9Y248-F1
#
_entry.id   AF-A0A6B9Y248-F1
#
_cell.length_a   1.000
_cell.length_b   1.000
_cell.length_c   1.000
_cell.angle_alpha   90.00
_cell.angle_beta   90.00
_cell.angle_gamma   90.00
#
_symmetry.space_group_name_H-M   'P 1'
#
loop_
_entity.id
_entity.type
_entity.pdbx_description
1 polymer ?
#
loop_
_entity_poly.entity_id
_entity_poly.type
_entity_poly.pdbx_seq_one_letter_code
_entity_poly.pdbx_strand_id
1 'polypeptide(L)'
;MGGDTDAVTIALLVAAKSGAQQYRISKWGEDSGVGSAATFSRKKNNLEDDSVITTEKVPDDIGRPRYCLQLIDKYALRSQFGVELQMSAVE
;
A
#
# COMPACT_ATOMS: atom_id res chain seq x y z
N MET A 1 -3.24 18.26 -14.97
CA MET A 1 -4.48 17.47 -14.84
C MET A 1 -4.58 17.03 -13.39
N GLY A 2 -5.65 17.41 -12.68
CA GLY A 2 -5.75 17.29 -11.22
C GLY A 2 -5.78 15.84 -10.74
N GLY A 3 -4.66 15.42 -10.14
CA GLY A 3 -4.51 14.87 -8.78
C GLY A 3 -5.48 13.84 -8.17
N ASP A 4 -6.45 13.28 -8.87
CA ASP A 4 -7.31 12.25 -8.26
C ASP A 4 -6.58 10.90 -8.24
N THR A 5 -5.79 10.70 -7.18
CA THR A 5 -5.21 9.39 -6.86
C THR A 5 -6.36 8.42 -6.59
N ASP A 6 -6.45 7.33 -7.35
CA ASP A 6 -7.56 6.38 -7.22
C ASP A 6 -7.60 5.73 -5.82
N ALA A 7 -8.80 5.37 -5.37
CA ALA A 7 -9.03 4.85 -4.01
C ALA A 7 -8.22 3.58 -3.68
N VAL A 8 -7.92 2.74 -4.68
CA VAL A 8 -7.08 1.54 -4.50
C VAL A 8 -5.64 1.96 -4.21
N THR A 9 -5.11 2.93 -4.95
CA THR A 9 -3.78 3.50 -4.68
C THR A 9 -3.70 4.09 -3.27
N ILE A 10 -4.69 4.88 -2.84
CA ILE A 10 -4.73 5.43 -1.47
C ILE A 10 -4.74 4.30 -0.43
N ALA A 11 -5.58 3.28 -0.62
CA ALA A 11 -5.68 2.15 0.30
C ALA A 11 -4.35 1.38 0.42
N LEU A 12 -3.64 1.18 -0.69
CA LEU A 12 -2.32 0.55 -0.71
C LEU A 12 -1.27 1.38 0.02
N LEU A 13 -1.26 2.71 -0.16
CA LEU A 13 -0.32 3.60 0.52
C LEU A 13 -0.55 3.64 2.03
N VAL A 14 -1.82 3.69 2.47
CA VAL A 14 -2.17 3.59 3.90
C VAL A 14 -1.78 2.23 4.47
N ALA A 15 -2.07 1.15 3.73
CA ALA A 15 -1.66 -0.21 4.12
C ALA A 15 -0.14 -0.33 4.27
N ALA A 16 0.62 0.19 3.30
CA ALA A 16 2.08 0.21 3.33
C ALA A 16 2.64 1.04 4.50
N LYS A 17 2.02 2.18 4.83
CA LYS A 17 2.39 2.96 6.02
C LYS A 17 2.20 2.17 7.31
N SER A 18 1.15 1.34 7.36
CA SER A 18 0.78 0.57 8.55
C SER A 18 1.46 -0.81 8.66
N GLY A 19 2.26 -1.23 7.67
CA GLY A 19 2.80 -2.58 7.62
C GLY A 19 1.75 -3.66 7.39
N ALA A 20 0.59 -3.32 6.84
CA ALA A 20 -0.52 -4.25 6.68
C ALA A 20 -0.22 -5.33 5.62
N GLN A 21 -0.82 -6.50 5.83
CA GLN A 21 -0.69 -7.63 4.90
C GLN A 21 -1.39 -7.35 3.58
N GLN A 22 -0.71 -7.64 2.47
CA GLN A 22 -1.24 -7.48 1.11
C GLN A 22 -2.59 -8.21 0.94
N TYR A 23 -2.67 -9.43 1.45
CA TYR A 23 -3.91 -10.22 1.38
C TYR A 23 -5.07 -9.52 2.10
N ARG A 24 -4.83 -8.97 3.30
CA ARG A 24 -5.88 -8.35 4.12
C ARG A 24 -6.43 -7.09 3.47
N ILE A 25 -5.55 -6.21 2.96
CA ILE A 25 -6.01 -4.98 2.30
C ILE A 25 -6.75 -5.28 1.00
N SER A 26 -6.26 -6.25 0.21
CA SER A 26 -6.95 -6.67 -1.01
C SER A 26 -8.33 -7.25 -0.70
N LYS A 27 -8.43 -8.09 0.34
CA LYS A 27 -9.71 -8.69 0.72
C LYS A 27 -10.71 -7.67 1.24
N TRP A 28 -10.26 -6.77 2.11
CA TRP A 28 -11.08 -5.65 2.58
C TRP A 28 -11.58 -4.78 1.42
N GLY A 29 -10.71 -4.50 0.44
CA GLY A 29 -11.06 -3.70 -0.73
C GLY A 29 -12.12 -4.36 -1.62
N GLU A 30 -12.07 -5.68 -1.78
CA GLU A 30 -13.12 -6.44 -2.46
C GLU A 30 -14.44 -6.38 -1.69
N ASP A 31 -14.39 -6.72 -0.40
CA ASP A 31 -15.57 -6.82 0.46
C ASP A 31 -16.26 -5.46 0.63
N SER A 32 -15.50 -4.36 0.55
CA SER A 32 -16.00 -2.98 0.66
C SER A 32 -16.32 -2.35 -0.70
N GLY A 33 -16.13 -3.06 -1.82
CA GLY A 33 -16.41 -2.55 -3.17
C GLY A 33 -15.42 -1.50 -3.69
N VAL A 34 -14.24 -1.36 -3.07
CA VAL A 34 -13.18 -0.42 -3.46
C VAL A 34 -12.47 -0.90 -4.74
N GLY A 35 -12.33 -2.21 -4.93
CA GLY A 35 -11.76 -2.79 -6.13
C GLY A 35 -11.52 -4.30 -6.02
N SER A 36 -11.42 -4.96 -7.17
CA SER A 36 -11.10 -6.40 -7.24
C SER A 36 -9.67 -6.70 -6.77
N ALA A 37 -9.37 -7.93 -6.33
CA ALA A 37 -8.00 -8.36 -6.04
C ALA A 37 -7.06 -8.18 -7.24
N ALA A 38 -7.56 -8.39 -8.46
CA ALA A 38 -6.80 -8.13 -9.68
C ALA A 38 -6.48 -6.64 -9.87
N THR A 39 -7.35 -5.73 -9.42
CA THR A 39 -7.10 -4.28 -9.43
C THR A 39 -6.04 -3.92 -8.39
N PHE A 40 -6.18 -4.43 -7.16
CA PHE A 40 -5.18 -4.26 -6.10
C PHE A 40 -3.81 -4.77 -6.51
N SER A 41 -3.73 -5.97 -7.09
CA SER A 41 -2.47 -6.54 -7.54
C SER A 41 -1.79 -5.70 -8.61
N ARG A 42 -2.53 -5.21 -9.61
CA ARG A 42 -1.98 -4.36 -10.67
C ARG A 42 -1.46 -3.03 -10.11
N LYS A 43 -2.24 -2.37 -9.25
CA LYS A 43 -1.83 -1.11 -8.63
C LYS A 43 -0.63 -1.28 -7.68
N LYS A 44 -0.58 -2.37 -6.93
CA LYS A 44 0.57 -2.72 -6.09
C LYS A 44 1.83 -2.88 -6.94
N ASN A 45 1.76 -3.65 -8.03
CA ASN A 45 2.91 -3.85 -8.91
C ASN A 45 3.39 -2.52 -9.49
N ASN A 46 2.49 -1.64 -9.95
CA ASN A 46 2.90 -0.31 -10.41
C ASN A 46 3.62 0.50 -9.32
N LEU A 47 3.14 0.46 -8.07
CA LEU A 47 3.80 1.15 -6.95
C LEU A 47 5.15 0.52 -6.57
N GLU A 48 5.33 -0.78 -6.79
CA GLU A 48 6.63 -1.46 -6.62
C GLU A 48 7.60 -1.08 -7.75
N ASP A 49 7.13 -1.07 -8.99
CA ASP A 49 7.90 -0.66 -10.18
C ASP A 49 8.37 0.80 -10.04
N ASP A 50 7.52 1.66 -9.49
CA ASP A 50 7.82 3.06 -9.20
C ASP A 50 8.65 3.25 -7.91
N SER A 51 9.05 2.16 -7.24
CA SER A 51 9.82 2.18 -5.99
C SER A 51 9.16 2.98 -4.86
N VAL A 52 7.83 3.01 -4.80
CA VAL A 52 7.05 3.67 -3.75
C VAL A 52 6.82 2.75 -2.56
N ILE A 53 6.48 1.50 -2.85
CA ILE A 53 6.23 0.47 -1.84
C ILE A 53 7.07 -0.78 -2.11
N THR A 54 7.35 -1.54 -1.07
CA THR A 54 7.93 -2.88 -1.18
C THR A 54 7.04 -3.87 -0.44
N THR A 55 7.23 -5.14 -0.77
CA THR A 55 6.58 -6.27 -0.12
C THR A 55 7.61 -7.12 0.60
N GLU A 56 7.54 -7.15 1.93
CA GLU A 56 8.44 -7.97 2.75
C GLU A 56 7.74 -9.25 3.19
N LYS A 57 8.47 -10.36 3.12
CA LYS A 57 8.03 -11.63 3.69
C LYS A 57 8.27 -11.60 5.19
N VAL A 58 7.21 -11.55 5.98
CA VAL A 58 7.29 -11.67 7.43
C VAL A 58 7.56 -13.13 7.79
N PRO A 59 8.62 -13.42 8.57
CA PRO A 59 8.82 -14.74 9.16
C PRO A 59 7.73 -14.99 10.19
N ASP A 60 6.96 -16.06 9.99
CA ASP A 60 5.93 -16.47 10.95
C ASP A 60 6.44 -17.64 11.78
N ASP A 61 6.21 -17.61 13.10
CA ASP A 61 6.57 -18.71 14.02
C ASP A 61 5.61 -19.91 13.86
N ILE A 62 4.35 -19.68 13.45
CA ILE A 62 3.37 -20.73 13.10
C ILE A 62 2.42 -20.20 12.01
N GLY A 63 2.48 -20.73 10.78
CA GLY A 63 1.50 -20.40 9.71
C GLY A 63 2.06 -20.34 8.29
N ARG A 64 1.25 -19.82 7.35
CA ARG A 64 1.69 -19.52 5.98
C ARG A 64 2.37 -18.14 5.95
N PRO A 65 3.58 -18.03 5.35
CA PRO A 65 4.30 -16.77 5.24
C PRO A 65 3.41 -15.64 4.75
N ARG A 66 3.49 -14.49 5.41
CA ARG A 66 2.67 -13.33 5.09
C ARG A 66 3.51 -12.22 4.49
N TYR A 67 2.97 -11.65 3.42
CA TYR A 67 3.59 -10.55 2.70
C TYR A 67 3.00 -9.23 3.22
N CYS A 68 3.84 -8.40 3.82
CA CYS A 68 3.46 -7.08 4.35
C CYS A 68 3.96 -5.98 3.42
N LEU A 69 3.14 -4.95 3.24
CA LEU A 69 3.47 -3.77 2.46
C LEU A 69 4.27 -2.79 3.33
N GLN A 70 5.30 -2.16 2.75
CA GLN A 70 6.12 -1.14 3.39
C GLN A 70 6.36 0.03 2.45
N LEU A 71 6.43 1.26 2.96
CA LEU A 71 6.85 2.41 2.17
C LEU A 71 8.38 2.43 2.01
N ILE A 72 8.88 2.70 0.80
CA ILE A 72 10.32 2.74 0.51
C ILE A 72 10.91 4.14 0.81
N ASP A 73 10.23 5.24 0.46
CA ASP A 73 10.67 6.61 0.80
C ASP A 73 9.50 7.63 0.81
N LYS A 74 9.50 8.52 1.81
CA LYS A 74 8.54 9.64 1.94
C LYS A 74 8.72 10.73 0.89
N TYR A 75 9.93 10.92 0.35
CA TYR A 75 10.18 11.94 -0.67
C TYR A 75 9.72 11.51 -2.06
N ALA A 76 9.74 10.20 -2.36
CA ALA A 76 9.19 9.63 -3.58
C ALA A 76 7.68 9.94 -3.70
N LEU A 77 6.93 9.81 -2.60
CA LEU A 77 5.50 10.14 -2.55
C LEU A 77 5.20 11.61 -2.89
N ARG A 78 6.04 12.54 -2.43
CA ARG A 78 5.87 13.99 -2.73
C ARG A 78 6.05 14.27 -4.21
N SER A 79 7.09 13.70 -4.83
CA SER A 79 7.36 13.85 -6.25
C SER A 79 6.24 13.25 -7.12
N GLN A 80 5.73 12.08 -6.72
CA GLN A 80 4.84 11.30 -7.56
C GLN A 80 3.35 11.62 -7.40
N PHE A 81 2.91 12.00 -6.19
CA PHE A 81 1.49 12.22 -5.89
C PHE A 81 1.17 13.64 -5.39
N GLY A 82 2.18 14.49 -5.15
CA GLY A 82 1.95 15.85 -4.64
C GLY A 82 1.37 15.90 -3.23
N VAL A 83 1.47 14.81 -2.44
CA VAL A 83 0.87 14.70 -1.10
C VAL A 83 1.94 14.83 -0.02
N GLU A 84 1.67 15.62 1.02
CA GLU A 84 2.47 15.66 2.25
C GLU A 84 1.86 14.76 3.32
N LEU A 85 2.45 13.57 3.53
CA LEU A 85 2.08 12.70 4.63
C LEU A 85 2.79 13.17 5.91
N GLN A 86 2.12 13.98 6.73
CA GLN A 86 2.58 14.27 8.08
C GLN A 86 2.45 12.98 8.92
N MET A 87 3.57 12.50 9.47
CA MET A 87 3.56 11.50 10.54
C MET A 87 3.53 12.26 11.85
N SER A 88 2.36 12.40 12.47
CA SER A 88 2.30 12.65 13.89
C SER A 88 2.75 11.37 14.60
N ALA A 89 3.92 11.41 15.23
CA ALA A 89 4.25 10.43 16.25
C ALA A 89 3.13 10.50 17.29
N VAL A 90 2.44 9.37 17.50
CA VAL A 90 1.57 9.22 18.67
C VAL A 90 2.53 9.02 19.83
N GLU A 91 2.55 9.96 20.77
CA GLU A 91 3.27 9.87 22.05
C GLU A 91 2.77 8.68 22.89
#